data_AF-A0A9D4L6I8-F1
#
_entry.id   AF-A0A9D4L6I8-F1
#
_cell.length_a   1.000
_cell.length_b   1.000
_cell.length_c   1.000
_cell.angle_alpha   90.00
_cell.angle_beta   90.00
_cell.angle_gamma   90.00
#
_symmetry.space_group_name_H-M   'P 1'
#
loop_
_entity.id
_entity.type
_entity.pdbx_description
1 polymer ?
#
loop_
_entity_poly.entity_id
_entity_poly.type
_entity_poly.pdbx_seq_one_letter_code
_entity_poly.pdbx_strand_id
1 'polypeptide(L)'
;MPVCPTAMSNLFDPSIPVPQIHSDIDTVSDYLGTVGIEGSQSELLCFANFARASHNSGNKSVTDIYSAANLAFKNVHSYPASAEAAKRLLVSPVSTADCERGLSRQNVIKTDLRNCFDCKKFGNIS
;
A
#
# COMPACT_ATOMS: atom_id res chain seq x y z
N MET A 1 -17.16 6.01 8.84
CA MET A 1 -15.92 6.70 9.25
C MET A 1 -14.95 6.74 8.08
N PRO A 2 -14.09 7.77 7.97
CA PRO A 2 -13.00 7.74 6.98
C PRO A 2 -12.07 6.55 7.28
N VAL A 3 -11.61 5.89 6.23
CA VAL A 3 -10.54 4.88 6.30
C VAL A 3 -9.30 5.54 6.92
N CYS A 4 -8.71 4.95 7.97
CA CYS A 4 -7.40 5.36 8.50
C CYS A 4 -6.29 4.65 7.69
N PRO A 5 -5.71 5.29 6.66
CA PRO A 5 -4.81 4.61 5.72
C PRO A 5 -3.51 4.16 6.42
N THR A 6 -3.08 4.92 7.43
CA THR A 6 -1.93 4.60 8.28
C THR A 6 -2.17 3.35 9.11
N ALA A 7 -3.34 3.22 9.77
CA ALA A 7 -3.66 2.03 10.56
C ALA A 7 -3.74 0.77 9.69
N MET A 8 -4.32 0.88 8.49
CA MET A 8 -4.31 -0.22 7.52
C MET A 8 -2.90 -0.54 7.03
N SER A 9 -2.08 0.47 6.73
CA SER A 9 -0.69 0.26 6.30
C SER A 9 0.13 -0.44 7.39
N ASN A 10 0.01 0.01 8.64
CA ASN A 10 0.71 -0.56 9.78
C ASN A 10 0.29 -2.00 10.07
N LEU A 11 -1.00 -2.34 9.91
CA LEU A 11 -1.51 -3.71 10.04
C LEU A 11 -0.80 -4.69 9.09
N PHE A 12 -0.50 -4.24 7.86
CA PHE A 12 0.14 -5.05 6.84
C PHE A 12 1.67 -4.85 6.79
N ASP A 13 2.26 -3.98 7.59
CA ASP A 13 3.70 -3.80 7.62
C ASP A 13 4.36 -4.89 8.47
N PRO A 14 5.06 -5.87 7.86
CA PRO A 14 5.68 -6.96 8.60
C PRO A 14 6.89 -6.50 9.44
N SER A 15 7.39 -5.28 9.24
CA SER A 15 8.52 -4.72 9.98
C SER A 15 8.11 -4.11 11.33
N ILE A 16 6.83 -3.78 11.51
CA ILE A 16 6.34 -3.18 12.75
C ILE A 16 5.99 -4.29 13.75
N PRO A 17 6.52 -4.24 14.99
CA PRO A 17 6.14 -5.19 16.04
C PRO A 17 4.65 -5.11 16.38
N VAL A 18 4.00 -6.28 16.47
CA VAL A 18 2.57 -6.39 16.87
C VAL A 18 2.18 -5.57 18.11
N PRO A 19 2.99 -5.53 19.19
CA PRO A 19 2.69 -4.67 20.34
C PRO A 19 2.46 -3.20 20.02
N GLN A 20 3.07 -2.70 18.93
CA GLN A 20 3.01 -1.29 18.51
C GLN A 20 1.80 -0.97 17.63
N ILE A 21 1.09 -1.98 17.11
CA ILE A 21 -0.05 -1.81 16.20
C ILE A 21 -1.39 -2.24 16.83
N HIS A 22 -1.45 -2.46 18.15
CA HIS A 22 -2.71 -2.83 18.82
C HIS A 22 -3.81 -1.78 18.60
N SER A 23 -3.49 -0.49 18.75
CA SER A 23 -4.44 0.60 18.49
C SER A 23 -4.84 0.70 17.02
N ASP A 24 -3.94 0.32 16.11
CA ASP A 24 -4.23 0.28 14.67
C ASP A 24 -5.17 -0.89 14.34
N ILE A 25 -4.99 -2.04 14.99
CA ILE A 25 -5.90 -3.20 14.88
C ILE A 25 -7.29 -2.83 15.38
N ASP A 26 -7.41 -2.14 16.51
CA ASP A 26 -8.69 -1.66 17.03
C ASP A 26 -9.37 -0.73 16.02
N THR A 27 -8.62 0.23 15.49
CA THR A 27 -9.11 1.20 14.49
C THR A 27 -9.58 0.51 13.21
N VAL A 28 -8.84 -0.49 12.71
CA VAL A 28 -9.22 -1.27 11.53
C VAL A 28 -10.45 -2.13 11.83
N SER A 29 -10.52 -2.74 13.01
CA SER A 29 -11.67 -3.55 13.44
C SER A 29 -12.96 -2.71 13.51
N ASP A 30 -12.89 -1.52 14.10
CA ASP A 30 -14.02 -0.59 14.17
C ASP A 30 -14.49 -0.19 12.77
N TYR A 31 -13.55 0.14 11.89
CA TYR A 31 -13.85 0.42 10.49
C TYR A 31 -14.54 -0.77 9.79
N LEU A 32 -14.02 -1.99 9.98
CA LEU A 32 -14.61 -3.20 9.39
C LEU A 32 -16.04 -3.43 9.89
N GLY A 33 -16.28 -3.17 11.18
CA GLY A 33 -17.63 -3.18 11.75
C GLY A 33 -18.59 -2.21 11.04
N THR A 34 -18.11 -1.03 10.62
CA THR A 34 -18.95 -0.08 9.87
C THR A 34 -19.30 -0.52 8.44
N VAL A 35 -18.50 -1.42 7.84
CA VAL A 35 -18.74 -1.94 6.48
C VAL A 35 -19.45 -3.30 6.47
N GLY A 36 -19.91 -3.76 7.64
CA GLY A 36 -20.69 -5.00 7.77
C GLY A 36 -19.86 -6.28 7.74
N ILE A 37 -18.55 -6.19 7.95
CA ILE A 37 -17.68 -7.34 8.21
C ILE A 37 -17.53 -7.46 9.71
N GLU A 38 -17.78 -8.65 10.28
CA GLU A 38 -17.46 -8.91 11.67
C GLU A 38 -15.93 -8.81 11.85
N GLY A 39 -15.48 -7.61 12.26
CA GLY A 39 -14.09 -7.31 12.55
C GLY A 39 -13.64 -8.15 13.75
N SER A 40 -13.10 -9.33 13.47
CA SER A 40 -12.49 -10.15 14.50
C SER A 40 -11.10 -9.60 14.78
N GLN A 41 -10.95 -8.77 15.82
CA GLN A 41 -9.65 -8.30 16.30
C GLN A 41 -8.64 -9.46 16.45
N SER A 42 -9.13 -10.62 16.91
CA SER A 42 -8.34 -11.85 16.99
C SER A 42 -7.83 -12.33 15.64
N GLU A 43 -8.63 -12.23 14.59
CA GLU A 43 -8.21 -12.59 13.23
C GLU A 43 -7.13 -11.63 12.71
N LEU A 44 -7.36 -10.32 12.83
CA LEU A 44 -6.40 -9.29 12.41
C LEU A 44 -5.06 -9.45 13.13
N LEU A 45 -5.11 -9.71 14.44
CA LEU A 45 -3.93 -9.98 15.26
C LEU A 45 -3.21 -11.28 14.86
N CYS A 46 -3.98 -12.32 14.54
CA CYS A 46 -3.44 -13.60 14.08
C CYS A 46 -2.70 -13.42 12.75
N PHE A 47 -3.33 -12.72 11.80
CA PHE A 47 -2.72 -12.43 10.50
C PHE A 47 -1.44 -11.59 10.64
N ALA A 48 -1.46 -10.51 11.44
CA ALA A 48 -0.29 -9.67 11.66
C ALA A 48 0.90 -10.45 12.26
N ASN A 49 0.62 -11.35 13.21
CA ASN A 49 1.65 -12.25 13.74
C ASN A 49 2.19 -13.23 12.70
N PHE A 50 1.32 -13.80 11.87
CA PHE A 50 1.70 -14.71 10.80
C PHE A 50 2.55 -14.03 9.71
N ALA A 51 2.16 -12.83 9.28
CA ALA A 51 2.89 -12.05 8.29
C ALA A 51 4.30 -11.72 8.80
N ARG A 52 4.41 -11.31 10.06
CA ARG A 52 5.70 -11.02 10.71
C ARG A 52 6.56 -12.26 10.89
N ALA A 53 5.99 -13.39 11.35
CA ALA A 53 6.73 -14.64 11.47
C ALA A 53 7.26 -15.13 10.11
N SER A 54 6.46 -14.96 9.05
CA SER A 54 6.86 -15.24 7.67
C SER A 54 8.02 -14.33 7.22
N HIS A 55 7.93 -13.03 7.48
CA HIS A 55 9.01 -12.08 7.19
C HIS A 55 10.30 -12.42 7.95
N ASN A 56 10.22 -12.66 9.26
CA ASN A 56 11.38 -12.94 10.12
C ASN A 56 12.05 -14.29 9.84
N SER A 57 11.31 -15.25 9.28
CA SER A 57 11.88 -16.54 8.83
C SER A 57 12.59 -16.44 7.48
N GLY A 58 12.65 -15.24 6.87
CA GLY A 58 13.29 -15.01 5.58
C GLY A 58 12.44 -15.43 4.39
N ASN A 59 11.11 -15.57 4.56
CA ASN A 59 10.21 -15.87 3.46
C ASN A 59 10.13 -14.67 2.51
N LYS A 60 10.62 -14.86 1.28
CA LYS A 60 10.62 -13.84 0.21
C LYS A 60 9.22 -13.43 -0.26
N SER A 61 8.17 -14.09 0.22
CA SER A 61 6.78 -13.81 -0.16
C SER A 61 6.14 -12.70 0.68
N VAL A 62 6.74 -12.33 1.82
CA VAL A 62 6.24 -11.26 2.71
C VAL A 62 7.41 -10.33 3.02
N THR A 63 7.60 -9.31 2.20
CA THR A 63 8.73 -8.37 2.26
C THR A 63 8.31 -6.93 2.55
N ASP A 64 7.08 -6.59 2.24
CA ASP A 64 6.53 -5.24 2.30
C ASP A 64 5.01 -5.28 2.52
N ILE A 65 4.45 -4.10 2.81
CA ILE A 65 3.01 -3.87 3.05
C ILE A 65 2.14 -4.51 1.95
N TYR A 66 2.51 -4.34 0.68
CA TYR A 66 1.71 -4.82 -0.45
C TYR A 66 1.78 -6.34 -0.60
N SER A 67 2.93 -6.94 -0.35
CA SER A 67 3.09 -8.40 -0.35
C SER A 67 2.25 -9.06 0.76
N ALA A 68 2.22 -8.46 1.95
CA ALA A 68 1.38 -8.91 3.07
C ALA A 68 -0.11 -8.71 2.76
N ALA A 69 -0.52 -7.56 2.23
CA ALA A 69 -1.90 -7.31 1.82
C ALA A 69 -2.36 -8.30 0.73
N ASN A 70 -1.52 -8.56 -0.28
CA ASN A 70 -1.81 -9.56 -1.30
C ASN A 70 -1.93 -10.98 -0.73
N LEU A 71 -1.14 -11.32 0.29
CA LEU A 71 -1.23 -12.60 0.97
C LEU A 71 -2.55 -12.74 1.73
N ALA A 72 -3.00 -11.71 2.44
CA ALA A 72 -4.30 -11.68 3.10
C ALA A 72 -5.44 -11.86 2.08
N PHE A 73 -5.38 -11.11 0.97
CA PHE A 73 -6.39 -11.19 -0.08
C PHE A 73 -6.50 -12.59 -0.71
N LYS A 74 -5.36 -13.27 -0.95
CA LYS A 74 -5.33 -14.64 -1.46
C LYS A 74 -5.87 -15.68 -0.47
N ASN A 75 -5.83 -15.37 0.83
CA ASN A 75 -6.28 -16.26 1.90
C ASN A 75 -7.60 -15.80 2.53
N VAL A 76 -8.49 -15.19 1.75
CA VAL A 76 -9.81 -14.68 2.20
C VAL A 76 -10.65 -15.72 2.95
N HIS A 77 -10.49 -17.01 2.64
CA HIS A 77 -11.21 -18.09 3.34
C HIS A 77 -10.73 -18.31 4.79
N SER A 78 -9.46 -17.98 5.07
CA SER A 78 -8.84 -18.14 6.39
C SER A 78 -8.82 -16.82 7.17
N TYR A 79 -8.72 -15.69 6.45
CA TYR A 79 -8.60 -14.35 7.01
C TYR A 79 -9.55 -13.36 6.31
N PRO A 80 -10.88 -13.49 6.47
CA PRO A 80 -11.85 -12.64 5.78
C PRO A 80 -11.79 -11.16 6.18
N ALA A 81 -11.61 -10.82 7.46
CA ALA A 81 -11.48 -9.44 7.92
C ALA A 81 -10.20 -8.79 7.38
N SER A 82 -9.10 -9.55 7.43
CA SER A 82 -7.80 -9.12 6.91
C SER A 82 -7.84 -8.95 5.39
N ALA A 83 -8.57 -9.81 4.67
CA ALA A 83 -8.73 -9.71 3.23
C ALA A 83 -9.55 -8.48 2.81
N GLU A 84 -10.61 -8.11 3.54
CA GLU A 84 -11.35 -6.86 3.26
C GLU A 84 -10.47 -5.64 3.54
N ALA A 85 -9.74 -5.62 4.66
CA ALA A 85 -8.79 -4.55 4.96
C ALA A 85 -7.70 -4.43 3.87
N ALA A 86 -7.17 -5.56 3.40
CA ALA A 86 -6.20 -5.60 2.31
C ALA A 86 -6.78 -5.08 1.00
N LYS A 87 -8.02 -5.48 0.66
CA LYS A 87 -8.71 -4.99 -0.53
C LYS A 87 -8.84 -3.47 -0.49
N ARG A 88 -9.22 -2.90 0.66
CA ARG A 88 -9.33 -1.44 0.85
C ARG A 88 -7.99 -0.74 0.72
N LEU A 89 -6.93 -1.32 1.27
CA LEU A 89 -5.58 -0.78 1.12
C LEU A 89 -5.10 -0.80 -0.34
N LEU A 90 -5.33 -1.90 -1.05
CA LEU A 90 -4.90 -2.09 -2.44
C LEU A 90 -5.67 -1.23 -3.45
N VAL A 91 -6.92 -0.88 -3.16
CA VAL A 91 -7.73 0.02 -4.01
C VAL A 91 -7.66 1.49 -3.55
N SER A 92 -7.03 1.78 -2.41
CA SER A 92 -6.86 3.15 -1.95
C SER A 92 -5.99 3.88 -2.97
N PRO A 93 -6.41 5.06 -3.46
CA PRO A 93 -5.58 5.84 -4.37
C PRO A 93 -4.25 6.15 -3.69
N VAL A 94 -3.16 5.87 -4.38
CA VAL A 94 -1.80 6.25 -3.95
C VAL A 94 -1.82 7.76 -3.74
N SER A 95 -1.56 8.20 -2.51
CA SER A 95 -1.43 9.61 -2.22
C SER A 95 -0.32 10.18 -3.11
N THR A 96 -0.57 11.31 -3.77
CA THR A 96 0.38 11.97 -4.67
C THR A 96 1.72 12.32 -4.00
N ALA A 97 1.82 12.20 -2.67
CA ALA A 97 3.06 12.30 -1.92
C ALA A 97 4.05 11.16 -2.18
N ASP A 98 3.59 9.93 -2.48
CA ASP A 98 4.49 8.81 -2.83
C ASP A 98 5.03 8.93 -4.27
N CYS A 99 4.42 9.76 -5.12
CA CYS A 99 4.98 10.10 -6.43
C CYS A 99 6.28 10.92 -6.31
N GLU A 100 6.49 11.66 -5.21
CA GLU A 100 7.66 12.54 -5.06
C GLU A 100 8.97 11.74 -4.82
N ARG A 101 8.89 10.55 -4.20
CA ARG A 101 10.06 9.66 -4.05
C ARG A 101 10.49 8.96 -5.34
N GLY A 102 9.59 8.82 -6.32
CA GLY A 102 9.90 8.27 -7.64
C GLY A 102 10.42 9.31 -8.65
N LEU A 103 10.13 10.59 -8.45
CA LEU A 103 10.51 11.66 -9.39
C LEU A 103 11.99 12.06 -9.30
N SER A 104 12.70 11.70 -8.23
CA SER A 104 14.13 12.03 -8.09
C SER A 104 15.04 11.25 -9.06
N ARG A 105 14.56 10.21 -9.74
CA ARG A 105 15.30 9.51 -10.80
C ARG A 105 14.83 9.85 -12.22
N GLN A 106 13.79 10.65 -12.39
CA GLN A 106 13.35 11.14 -13.71
C GLN A 106 13.86 12.54 -14.05
N ASN A 107 14.53 13.24 -13.13
CA ASN A 107 15.15 14.54 -13.40
C ASN A 107 16.35 14.49 -14.36
N VAL A 108 16.76 13.29 -14.82
CA VAL A 108 17.77 13.11 -15.89
C VAL A 108 17.14 13.21 -17.29
N ILE A 109 15.82 13.04 -17.45
CA ILE A 109 15.16 12.95 -18.77
C ILE A 109 14.28 14.18 -19.06
N LYS A 110 14.58 15.34 -18.45
CA LYS A 110 13.89 16.61 -18.78
C LYS A 110 14.81 17.71 -19.31
N THR A 111 16.09 17.44 -19.47
CA THR A 111 17.06 18.46 -19.92
C THR A 111 17.77 18.14 -21.23
N ASP A 112 17.40 17.07 -21.94
CA ASP A 112 18.03 16.65 -23.21
C ASP A 112 17.07 16.53 -24.40
N LEU A 113 15.98 17.33 -24.41
CA LEU A 113 15.08 17.42 -25.58
C LEU A 113 14.88 18.86 -26.06
N ARG A 114 15.82 19.77 -25.78
CA ARG A 114 15.74 21.17 -26.23
C ARG A 114 16.71 21.55 -27.34
N ASN A 115 17.27 20.58 -28.07
CA ASN A 115 18.23 20.86 -29.15
C ASN A 115 18.01 20.12 -30.47
N CYS A 116 16.85 19.51 -30.68
CA CYS A 116 16.51 18.94 -31.99
C CYS A 116 15.05 19.29 -32.28
N PHE A 117 14.85 20.40 -33.01
CA PHE A 117 13.77 20.69 -33.96
C PHE A 117 13.61 22.22 -34.08
N ASP A 118 14.64 22.89 -34.57
CA ASP A 118 14.46 24.20 -35.19
C ASP A 118 15.04 24.15 -36.61
N CYS A 119 14.21 23.67 -37.53
CA CYS A 119 14.45 23.73 -38.95
C CYS A 119 13.12 23.60 -39.70
N LYS A 120 12.28 24.63 -39.59
CA LYS A 120 11.34 24.96 -40.67
C LYS A 120 11.43 26.46 -40.97
N LYS A 121 12.45 26.79 -41.77
CA LYS A 121 12.30 27.82 -42.80
C LYS A 121 11.08 27.46 -43.65
N PHE A 122 10.02 28.23 -43.55
CA PHE A 122 9.14 28.59 -44.67
C PHE A 122 8.44 29.90 -44.27
N GLY A 123 9.19 30.99 -44.41
CA GLY A 123 8.59 32.30 -44.56
C GLY A 123 7.88 32.34 -45.90
N ASN A 124 6.57 32.60 -45.87
CA ASN A 124 5.81 32.96 -47.05
C ASN A 124 5.55 34.47 -46.94
N ILE A 125 6.32 35.26 -47.68
CA ILE A 125 6.04 36.68 -47.95
C ILE A 125 6.49 36.93 -49.39
N SER A 126 5.55 37.47 -50.19
CA SER A 126 5.59 37.87 -51.61
C SER A 126 4.90 36.89 -52.55
#